data_AF-A0A6H1ZDI7-F1
#
_entry.id   AF-A0A6H1ZDI7-F1
#
_cell.length_a   1.000
_cell.length_b   1.000
_cell.length_c   1.000
_cell.angle_alpha   90.00
_cell.angle_beta   90.00
_cell.angle_gamma   90.00
#
_symmetry.space_group_name_H-M   'P 1'
#
loop_
_entity.id
_entity.type
_entity.pdbx_description
1 polymer ?
#
loop_
_entity_poly.entity_id
_entity_poly.type
_entity_poly.pdbx_seq_one_letter_code
_entity_poly.pdbx_strand_id
1 'polypeptide(L)' 'METIDFEGEKRPASYLGDGVYVIHDGYGIWLHANDHKNPTDKIYLEPSVLEGLNNFNRECIQLIEKEEKGERNGTSP' A
#
# COMPACT_ATOMS: atom_id res chain seq x y z
N MET A 1 -8.74 6.98 0.69
CA MET A 1 -8.55 5.61 0.21
C MET A 1 -9.59 5.34 -0.85
N GLU A 2 -9.12 4.95 -2.03
CA GLU A 2 -9.94 4.56 -3.15
C GLU A 2 -10.01 3.02 -3.22
N THR A 3 -10.89 2.48 -4.06
CA THR A 3 -10.94 1.03 -4.32
C THR A 3 -10.56 0.78 -5.77
N ILE A 4 -9.53 -0.01 -6.01
CA ILE A 4 -9.08 -0.39 -7.35
C ILE A 4 -9.23 -1.90 -7.58
N ASP A 5 -9.42 -2.29 -8.83
CA ASP A 5 -9.36 -3.69 -9.24
C ASP A 5 -7.88 -4.11 -9.32
N PHE A 6 -7.51 -5.09 -8.51
CA PHE A 6 -6.17 -5.67 -8.46
C PHE A 6 -6.32 -7.18 -8.54
N GLU A 7 -5.83 -7.77 -9.64
CA GLU A 7 -5.91 -9.22 -9.91
C GLU A 7 -7.33 -9.80 -9.85
N GLY A 8 -8.35 -9.01 -10.21
CA GLY A 8 -9.75 -9.44 -10.19
C GLY A 8 -10.42 -9.30 -8.83
N GLU A 9 -9.73 -8.72 -7.84
CA GLU A 9 -10.28 -8.39 -6.53
C GLU A 9 -10.28 -6.88 -6.28
N LYS A 10 -11.35 -6.38 -5.67
CA LYS A 10 -11.43 -4.98 -5.25
C LYS A 10 -10.64 -4.77 -3.97
N ARG A 11 -9.56 -4.00 -4.03
CA ARG A 11 -8.68 -3.72 -2.89
C ARG A 11 -8.67 -2.23 -2.55
N PRO A 12 -8.57 -1.87 -1.25
CA PRO A 12 -8.33 -0.50 -0.84
C PRO A 12 -6.92 -0.09 -1.29
N ALA A 13 -6.82 1.06 -1.94
CA ALA A 13 -5.57 1.63 -2.41
C ALA A 13 -5.43 3.10 -2.00
N SER A 14 -4.18 3.51 -1.84
CA SER A 14 -3.81 4.91 -1.67
C SER A 14 -3.20 5.41 -2.97
N TYR A 15 -3.67 6.56 -3.44
CA TYR A 15 -3.09 7.23 -4.59
C TYR A 15 -1.83 7.99 -4.17
N LEU A 16 -0.72 7.78 -4.88
CA LEU A 16 0.56 8.41 -4.58
C LEU A 16 0.89 9.60 -5.48
N GLY A 17 0.21 9.73 -6.63
CA GLY A 17 0.52 10.71 -7.67
C GLY A 17 0.87 10.05 -9.01
N ASP A 18 0.78 10.80 -10.11
CA ASP A 18 1.15 10.37 -11.48
C ASP A 18 0.57 9.01 -11.93
N GLY A 19 -0.69 8.75 -11.57
CA GLY A 19 -1.34 7.47 -11.90
C GLY A 19 -0.82 6.24 -11.12
N VAL A 20 0.03 6.44 -10.11
CA VAL A 20 0.57 5.38 -9.26
C VAL A 20 -0.32 5.14 -8.04
N TYR A 21 -0.64 3.87 -7.82
CA TYR A 21 -1.42 3.40 -6.67
C TYR A 21 -0.61 2.42 -5.84
N VAL A 22 -0.84 2.46 -4.52
CA VAL A 22 -0.22 1.55 -3.56
C VAL A 22 -1.27 0.70 -2.85
N ILE A 23 -0.99 -0.61 -2.76
CA ILE A 23 -1.81 -1.60 -2.06
C ILE A 23 -0.91 -2.33 -1.04
N HIS A 24 -1.42 -2.56 0.17
CA HIS A 24 -0.81 -3.47 1.14
C HIS A 24 -1.59 -4.79 1.15
N ASP A 25 -0.94 -5.92 0.90
CA ASP A 25 -1.61 -7.24 0.80
C ASP A 25 -1.67 -8.01 2.13
N GLY A 26 -1.10 -7.44 3.20
CA GLY A 26 -0.96 -8.06 4.51
C GLY A 26 0.47 -8.53 4.81
N TYR A 27 1.35 -8.55 3.81
CA TYR A 27 2.76 -8.95 3.93
C TYR A 27 3.72 -7.91 3.34
N GLY A 28 3.33 -7.24 2.25
CA GLY A 28 4.17 -6.30 1.52
C GLY A 28 3.39 -5.21 0.80
N ILE A 29 4.14 -4.34 0.11
CA ILE A 29 3.61 -3.20 -0.64
C ILE A 29 3.70 -3.47 -2.14
N TRP A 30 2.56 -3.40 -2.82
CA TRP A 30 2.45 -3.44 -4.27
C TRP A 30 2.35 -2.04 -4.84
N LEU A 31 3.17 -1.77 -5.84
CA LEU A 31 3.08 -0.57 -6.68
C LEU A 31 2.46 -0.98 -8.01
N HIS A 32 1.33 -0.38 -8.37
CA HIS A 32 0.63 -0.68 -9.62
C HIS A 32 0.70 0.53 -10.55
N ALA A 33 1.25 0.34 -11.75
CA ALA A 33 1.22 1.33 -12.83
C ALA A 33 0.14 0.94 -13.84
N ASN A 34 -0.89 1.77 -13.95
CA ASN A 34 -2.01 1.52 -14.86
C ASN A 34 -1.82 2.33 -16.15
N ASP A 35 -1.04 1.82 -17.11
CA ASP A 35 -1.03 2.35 -18.48
C ASP A 35 -1.93 1.49 -19.37
N HIS A 36 -3.10 2.05 -19.73
CA HIS A 36 -4.08 1.41 -20.60
C HIS A 36 -3.60 1.18 -22.05
N LYS A 37 -2.46 1.75 -22.46
CA LYS A 37 -1.91 1.65 -23.82
C LYS A 37 -0.69 0.75 -23.93
N ASN A 38 0.18 0.74 -22.91
CA ASN A 38 1.38 -0.12 -22.88
C ASN A 38 1.56 -0.71 -21.48
N PRO A 39 1.10 -1.95 -21.20
CA PRO A 39 1.35 -2.58 -19.92
C PRO A 39 2.87 -2.68 -19.69
N THR A 40 3.35 -2.05 -18.62
CA THR A 40 4.76 -2.08 -18.25
C THR A 40 4.93 -2.18 -16.74
N ASP A 41 5.82 -3.06 -16.30
CA ASP A 41 6.21 -3.23 -14.89
C ASP A 41 7.17 -2.12 -14.41
N LYS A 42 7.34 -1.06 -15.22
CA LYS A 42 8.22 0.07 -14.90
C LYS A 42 7.44 1.16 -14.21
N ILE A 43 7.86 1.51 -13.00
CA ILE A 43 7.24 2.54 -12.18
C ILE A 43 8.27 3.66 -12.00
N TYR A 44 7.97 4.82 -12.58
CA TYR A 44 8.73 6.03 -12.32
C TYR A 44 8.13 6.73 -11.11
N LEU A 45 8.97 7.03 -10.11
CA LEU A 45 8.54 7.74 -8.91
C LEU A 45 9.32 9.05 -8.83
N GLU A 46 8.60 10.17 -8.85
CA GLU A 46 9.19 11.46 -8.48
C GLU A 46 9.59 11.45 -7.00
N PRO A 47 10.56 12.30 -6.58
CA PRO A 47 10.99 12.36 -5.18
C PRO A 47 9.84 12.61 -4.18
N SER A 48 8.87 13.46 -4.53
CA SER A 48 7.67 13.73 -3.72
C SER A 48 6.76 12.50 -3.60
N VAL A 49 6.62 11.71 -4.67
CA VAL A 49 5.86 10.46 -4.68
C VAL A 49 6.55 9.39 -3.84
N LEU A 50 7.88 9.30 -3.91
CA LEU A 50 8.68 8.42 -3.06
C LEU A 50 8.57 8.81 -1.58
N GLU A 51 8.54 10.11 -1.27
CA GLU A 51 8.27 10.59 0.09
C GLU A 51 6.88 10.16 0.59
N GLY A 52 5.86 10.25 -0.27
CA GLY A 52 4.52 9.72 -0.01
C GLY A 52 4.52 8.21 0.28
N LEU A 53 5.23 7.41 -0.52
CA LEU A 53 5.38 5.96 -0.30
C LEU A 53 6.07 5.67 1.03
N ASN A 54 7.12 6.42 1.38
CA ASN A 54 7.83 6.27 2.65
C ASN A 54 6.95 6.61 3.86
N ASN A 55 6.08 7.63 3.74
CA ASN A 55 5.07 7.94 4.76
C ASN A 55 4.10 6.78 4.95
N PHE A 56 3.56 6.25 3.86
CA PHE A 56 2.63 5.11 3.89
C PHE A 56 3.27 3.87 4.51
N ASN A 57 4.53 3.56 4.17
CA ASN A 57 5.26 2.45 4.78
C ASN A 57 5.38 2.60 6.31
N ARG A 58 5.63 3.82 6.81
CA ARG A 58 5.67 4.09 8.26
C ARG A 58 4.31 3.84 8.92
N GLU A 59 3.21 4.22 8.27
CA GLU A 59 1.86 3.97 8.77
C GLU A 59 1.57 2.46 8.86
N CYS A 60 1.94 1.68 7.84
CA CYS A 60 1.79 0.22 7.85
C CYS A 60 2.55 -0.43 9.02
N ILE A 61 3.80 -0.04 9.26
CA ILE A 61 4.59 -0.55 10.40
C ILE A 61 3.89 -0.25 11.72
N GLN A 62 3.36 0.96 11.89
CA GLN A 62 2.65 1.35 13.10
C GLN A 62 1.34 0.57 13.31
N LEU A 63 0.63 0.20 12.24
CA LEU A 63 -0.57 -0.64 12.33
C LEU A 63 -0.21 -2.05 12.79
N ILE A 64 0.81 -2.67 12.19
CA ILE A 64 1.29 -4.01 12.56
C ILE A 64 1.70 -4.03 14.04
N GLU A 65 2.50 -3.05 14.48
CA GLU A 65 2.91 -2.98 15.89
C GLU A 65 1.73 -2.82 16.85
N LYS A 66 0.68 -2.09 16.45
CA LYS A 66 -0.53 -1.92 17.26
C LYS A 66 -1.32 -3.22 17.36
N GLU A 67 -1.43 -3.97 16.27
CA GLU A 67 -2.09 -5.29 16.25
C GLU A 67 -1.33 -6.28 17.15
N GLU A 68 0.00 -6.37 17.02
CA GLU A 68 0.83 -7.23 17.88
C GLU A 68 0.80 -6.84 19.37
N LYS A 69 0.63 -5.55 19.69
CA LYS A 69 0.47 -5.07 21.07
C LYS A 69 -0.95 -5.33 21.59
N GLY A 70 -1.96 -5.29 20.71
CA GLY A 70 -3.34 -5.63 21.04
C GLY A 70 -3.54 -7.10 21.38
N GLU A 71 -2.92 -8.01 20.62
CA GLU A 71 -2.98 -9.46 20.87
C GLU A 71 -2.29 -9.88 22.19
N ARG A 72 -1.18 -9.23 22.54
CA ARG A 72 -0.47 -9.45 23.81
C ARG A 72 -1.26 -9.03 25.05
N ASN A 73 -2.22 -8.12 24.91
CA ASN A 73 -3.07 -7.67 26.01
C ASN A 73 -4.38 -8.47 26.12
N GLY A 74 -4.67 -9.37 25.16
CA GLY A 74 -5.86 -10.24 25.13
C GLY A 74 -5.65 -11.66 25.67
N THR A 75 -4.40 -12.06 25.97
CA THR A 75 -4.07 -13.34 26.60
C THR A 75 -3.88 -13.16 28.10
N SER A 76 -5.01 -13.04 28.81
CA SER A 76 -5.04 -13.24 30.26
C SER A 76 -5.17 -14.75 30.54
N PRO A 77 -4.38 -15.35 31.45
CA PRO A 77 -4.51 -16.75 31.84
C PRO A 77 -5.84 -17.05 32.54
#